data_AF-A0A7X0E873-F1
#
_entry.id   AF-A0A7X0E873-F1
#
_cell.length_a   1.000
_cell.length_b   1.000
_cell.length_c   1.000
_cell.angle_alpha   90.00
_cell.angle_beta   90.00
_cell.angle_gamma   90.00
#
_symmetry.space_group_name_H-M   'P 1'
#
loop_
_entity.id
_entity.type
_entity.pdbx_description
1 polymer ?
#
loop_
_entity_poly.entity_id
_entity_poly.type
_entity_poly.pdbx_seq_one_letter_code
_entity_poly.pdbx_strand_id
1 'polypeptide(L)'
;MISTLIAIVVLVVTLLAAVALMRSVDTSNTIAGSLTFRQGVVQEAERAYVDAIQNINFGEPTSDSDLATSGYYAEPQTATARPDGDIPNVLVNGTTGNIGTVPSLGNNDNTVTYVVERLCPAGGAASPTTCVVPGASILGGSVSNQSKDNGPPFVSGAYAAFRLTVKVTGSKGTTGYVQTILR
;
A
#
# COMPACT_ATOMS: atom_id res chain seq x y z
N MET A 1 34.43 -33.02 48.41
CA MET A 1 34.94 -31.72 47.89
C MET A 1 34.78 -31.58 46.37
N ILE A 2 34.92 -32.65 45.57
CA ILE A 2 34.78 -32.57 44.10
C ILE A 2 33.32 -32.40 43.63
N SER A 3 32.35 -33.05 44.29
CA SER A 3 30.92 -32.97 43.91
C SER A 3 30.33 -31.56 43.99
N THR A 4 30.73 -30.76 44.98
CA THR A 4 30.27 -29.36 45.13
C THR A 4 30.82 -28.44 44.03
N LEU A 5 32.05 -28.69 43.58
CA LEU A 5 32.64 -27.96 42.44
C LEU A 5 31.89 -28.27 41.14
N ILE A 6 31.58 -29.54 40.90
CA ILE A 6 30.80 -29.95 39.72
C ILE A 6 29.40 -29.33 39.75
N ALA A 7 28.75 -29.31 40.92
CA ALA A 7 27.42 -28.71 41.06
C ALA A 7 27.43 -27.21 40.70
N ILE A 8 28.44 -26.45 41.13
CA ILE A 8 28.55 -25.01 40.82
C ILE A 8 28.81 -24.80 39.32
N VAL A 9 29.66 -25.62 38.69
CA VAL A 9 29.91 -25.51 37.24
C VAL A 9 28.64 -25.78 36.44
N VAL A 10 27.89 -26.83 36.80
CA VAL A 10 26.61 -27.15 36.14
C VAL A 10 25.60 -26.03 36.33
N LEU A 11 25.50 -25.45 37.53
CA LEU A 11 24.64 -24.30 37.81
C LEU A 11 25.00 -23.11 36.91
N VAL A 12 26.28 -22.78 36.77
CA VAL A 12 26.72 -21.67 35.93
C VAL A 12 26.39 -21.92 34.46
N VAL A 13 26.61 -23.13 33.95
CA VAL A 13 26.31 -23.49 32.57
C VAL A 13 24.80 -23.41 32.27
N THR A 14 23.93 -23.88 33.16
CA THR A 14 22.48 -23.80 32.95
C THR A 14 21.97 -22.36 33.02
N LEU A 15 22.54 -21.51 33.88
CA LEU A 15 22.23 -20.08 33.92
C LEU A 15 22.65 -19.36 32.64
N LEU A 16 23.83 -19.67 32.09
CA LEU A 16 24.28 -19.13 30.79
C LEU A 16 23.34 -19.56 29.65
N ALA A 17 22.90 -20.83 29.66
CA ALA A 17 21.93 -21.33 28.69
C ALA A 17 20.57 -20.61 28.81
N ALA A 18 20.09 -20.38 30.05
CA ALA A 18 18.84 -19.66 30.29
C ALA A 18 18.87 -18.21 29.80
N VAL A 19 19.99 -17.49 30.01
CA VAL A 19 20.16 -16.12 29.51
C VAL A 19 20.21 -16.08 27.98
N ALA A 20 20.87 -17.05 27.35
CA ALA A 20 20.88 -17.18 25.90
C ALA A 20 19.47 -17.39 25.34
N LEU A 21 18.65 -18.21 26.01
CA LEU A 21 17.26 -18.46 25.62
C LEU A 21 16.39 -17.20 25.75
N MET A 22 16.52 -16.42 26.83
CA MET A 22 15.75 -15.17 26.98
C MET A 22 16.00 -14.20 25.83
N ARG A 23 17.28 -13.98 25.45
CA ARG A 23 17.62 -13.15 24.30
C ARG A 23 17.07 -13.69 22.98
N SER A 24 16.99 -15.01 22.83
CA SER A 24 16.39 -15.65 21.65
C SER A 24 14.86 -15.45 21.59
N VAL A 25 14.19 -15.40 22.73
CA VAL A 25 12.75 -15.15 22.81
C VAL A 25 12.45 -13.68 22.54
N ASP A 26 13.21 -12.76 23.14
CA ASP A 26 13.04 -11.31 22.91
C ASP A 26 13.21 -10.94 21.43
N THR A 27 14.25 -11.48 20.79
CA THR A 27 14.47 -11.29 19.34
C THR A 27 13.34 -11.88 18.52
N SER A 28 12.92 -13.12 18.79
CA SER A 28 11.76 -13.74 18.14
C SER A 28 10.49 -12.90 18.27
N ASN A 29 10.24 -12.33 19.45
CA ASN A 29 9.05 -11.53 19.73
C ASN A 29 9.03 -10.19 18.98
N THR A 30 10.19 -9.51 18.89
CA THR A 30 10.29 -8.26 18.12
C THR A 30 10.09 -8.48 16.62
N ILE A 31 10.63 -9.58 16.08
CA ILE A 31 10.45 -9.97 14.68
C ILE A 31 8.97 -10.28 14.43
N ALA A 32 8.35 -11.10 15.28
CA ALA A 32 6.93 -11.43 15.17
C ALA A 32 6.05 -10.18 15.18
N GLY A 33 6.32 -9.22 16.08
CA GLY A 33 5.57 -7.95 16.13
C GLY A 33 5.67 -7.14 14.84
N SER A 34 6.86 -7.03 14.25
CA SER A 34 7.04 -6.31 12.98
C SER A 34 6.38 -7.02 11.78
N LEU A 35 6.38 -8.35 11.77
CA LEU A 35 5.76 -9.14 10.73
C LEU A 35 4.23 -9.04 10.78
N THR A 36 3.65 -9.15 11.97
CA THR A 36 2.21 -8.97 12.17
C THR A 36 1.75 -7.58 11.72
N PHE A 37 2.53 -6.54 11.99
CA PHE A 37 2.22 -5.20 11.48
C PHE A 37 2.25 -5.16 9.94
N ARG A 38 3.28 -5.73 9.30
CA ARG A 38 3.36 -5.79 7.82
C ARG A 38 2.19 -6.57 7.21
N GLN A 39 1.80 -7.69 7.80
CA GLN A 39 0.63 -8.46 7.37
C GLN A 39 -0.66 -7.66 7.53
N GLY A 40 -0.83 -6.96 8.65
CA GLY A 40 -1.97 -6.06 8.88
C GLY A 40 -2.01 -4.92 7.86
N VAL A 41 -0.86 -4.31 7.54
CA VAL A 41 -0.76 -3.26 6.51
C VAL A 41 -1.21 -3.78 5.13
N VAL A 42 -0.82 -5.00 4.75
CA VAL A 42 -1.26 -5.61 3.49
C VAL A 42 -2.77 -5.88 3.50
N GLN A 43 -3.32 -6.38 4.61
CA GLN A 43 -4.76 -6.61 4.75
C GLN A 43 -5.57 -5.31 4.64
N GLU A 44 -5.11 -4.23 5.29
CA GLU A 44 -5.75 -2.91 5.17
C GLU A 44 -5.59 -2.31 3.77
N ALA A 45 -4.49 -2.62 3.06
CA ALA A 45 -4.30 -2.19 1.69
C ALA A 45 -5.29 -2.87 0.72
N GLU A 46 -5.59 -4.15 0.90
CA GLU A 46 -6.65 -4.85 0.15
C GLU A 46 -8.02 -4.21 0.42
N ARG A 47 -8.27 -3.76 1.64
CA ARG A 47 -9.50 -3.04 1.98
C ARG A 47 -9.57 -1.69 1.29
N ALA A 48 -8.47 -0.93 1.28
CA ALA A 48 -8.37 0.33 0.55
C ALA A 48 -8.56 0.15 -0.96
N TYR A 49 -8.08 -0.97 -1.51
CA TYR A 49 -8.29 -1.31 -2.91
C TYR A 49 -9.77 -1.50 -3.25
N VAL A 50 -10.51 -2.25 -2.44
CA VAL A 50 -11.96 -2.42 -2.63
C VAL A 50 -12.69 -1.07 -2.49
N ASP A 51 -12.33 -0.26 -1.50
CA ASP A 51 -12.92 1.07 -1.27
C ASP A 51 -12.68 2.00 -2.46
N ALA A 52 -11.44 2.06 -2.98
CA ALA A 52 -11.08 2.87 -4.13
C ALA A 52 -11.89 2.49 -5.39
N ILE A 53 -12.14 1.20 -5.63
CA ILE A 53 -12.94 0.74 -6.77
C ILE A 53 -14.41 1.16 -6.65
N GLN A 54 -14.96 1.15 -5.44
CA GLN A 54 -16.37 1.50 -5.23
C GLN A 54 -16.59 3.03 -5.24
N ASN A 55 -15.61 3.79 -4.77
CA ASN A 55 -15.76 5.24 -4.54
C ASN A 55 -15.21 6.13 -5.67
N ILE A 56 -14.43 5.58 -6.60
CA ILE A 56 -13.85 6.33 -7.72
C ILE A 56 -14.56 5.95 -9.02
N ASN A 57 -15.03 6.96 -9.76
CA ASN A 57 -15.49 6.78 -11.12
C ASN A 57 -14.32 6.93 -12.10
N PHE A 58 -13.87 5.82 -12.67
CA PHE A 58 -12.80 5.77 -13.67
C PHE A 58 -13.28 6.04 -15.10
N GLY A 59 -14.58 6.28 -15.31
CA GLY A 59 -15.13 6.54 -16.64
C GLY A 59 -14.84 7.96 -17.15
N GLU A 60 -14.60 8.08 -18.44
CA GLU A 60 -14.56 9.37 -19.13
C GLU A 60 -15.97 10.00 -19.24
N PRO A 61 -16.08 11.34 -19.21
CA PRO A 61 -15.00 12.33 -19.10
C PRO A 61 -14.63 12.66 -17.64
N THR A 62 -15.22 11.99 -16.65
CA THR A 62 -15.00 12.32 -15.24
C THR A 62 -13.59 11.98 -14.73
N SER A 63 -12.96 10.95 -15.31
CA SER A 63 -11.58 10.55 -15.01
C SER A 63 -10.51 11.46 -15.60
N ASP A 64 -10.87 12.37 -16.51
CA ASP A 64 -9.93 13.29 -17.17
C ASP A 64 -9.41 14.39 -16.22
N SER A 65 -10.09 14.61 -15.10
CA SER A 65 -9.72 15.58 -14.08
C SER A 65 -9.60 14.95 -12.70
N ASP A 66 -8.86 15.59 -11.81
CA ASP A 66 -8.75 15.15 -10.42
C ASP A 66 -10.12 15.12 -9.72
N LEU A 67 -10.35 14.09 -8.90
CA LEU A 67 -11.59 13.94 -8.13
C LEU A 67 -11.29 14.22 -6.66
N ALA A 68 -11.59 15.45 -6.23
CA ALA A 68 -11.15 15.99 -4.95
C ALA A 68 -11.64 15.24 -3.71
N THR A 69 -12.76 14.54 -3.81
CA THR A 69 -13.39 13.82 -2.69
C THR A 69 -13.04 12.35 -2.61
N SER A 70 -12.53 11.74 -3.68
CA SER A 70 -12.30 10.29 -3.77
C SER A 70 -10.81 9.91 -3.74
N GLY A 71 -9.90 10.89 -3.60
CA GLY A 71 -8.47 10.63 -3.56
C GLY A 71 -7.85 10.27 -4.91
N TYR A 72 -8.44 10.73 -6.01
CA TYR A 72 -7.98 10.43 -7.36
C TYR A 72 -7.33 11.63 -8.04
N TYR A 73 -6.24 11.35 -8.74
CA TYR A 73 -5.52 12.28 -9.59
C TYR A 73 -5.39 11.75 -11.01
N ALA A 74 -5.63 12.62 -12.00
CA ALA A 74 -5.50 12.29 -13.42
C ALA A 74 -4.02 12.23 -13.88
N GLU A 75 -3.09 12.64 -13.02
CA GLU A 75 -1.64 12.60 -13.24
C GLU A 75 -0.86 12.18 -11.98
N PRO A 76 0.36 11.62 -12.12
CA PRO A 76 1.23 11.33 -11.00
C PRO A 76 1.61 12.61 -10.24
N GLN A 77 1.43 12.56 -8.93
CA GLN A 77 1.76 13.64 -8.01
C GLN A 77 3.24 13.63 -7.65
N THR A 78 3.74 14.79 -7.27
CA THR A 78 5.14 14.94 -6.84
C THR A 78 5.45 14.06 -5.63
N ALA A 79 6.56 13.32 -5.68
CA ALA A 79 7.08 12.50 -4.60
C ALA A 79 8.49 13.00 -4.23
N THR A 80 8.55 14.01 -3.36
CA THR A 80 9.82 14.64 -2.89
C THR A 80 9.92 14.75 -1.37
N ALA A 81 8.84 14.45 -0.65
CA ALA A 81 8.78 14.47 0.81
C ALA A 81 9.63 13.35 1.45
N ARG A 82 9.87 12.27 0.71
CA ARG A 82 10.79 11.20 1.10
C ARG A 82 12.04 11.22 0.22
N PRO A 83 13.22 10.89 0.78
CA PRO A 83 14.46 10.78 -0.01
C PRO A 83 14.38 9.80 -1.19
N ASP A 84 13.55 8.76 -1.06
CA ASP A 84 13.39 7.71 -2.05
C ASP A 84 12.55 8.14 -3.28
N GLY A 85 11.78 9.23 -3.15
CA GLY A 85 10.93 9.75 -4.23
C GLY A 85 9.84 8.81 -4.72
N ASP A 86 9.34 7.92 -3.86
CA ASP A 86 8.45 6.80 -4.19
C ASP A 86 6.97 7.08 -3.90
N ILE A 87 6.68 7.79 -2.80
CA ILE A 87 5.32 8.03 -2.31
C ILE A 87 4.88 9.47 -2.59
N PRO A 88 3.66 9.70 -3.09
CA PRO A 88 3.09 11.02 -3.28
C PRO A 88 3.13 11.89 -2.01
N ASN A 89 3.56 13.14 -2.16
CA ASN A 89 3.67 14.10 -1.05
C ASN A 89 2.35 14.31 -0.32
N VAL A 90 1.25 14.30 -1.07
CA VAL A 90 -0.12 14.43 -0.56
C VAL A 90 -0.43 13.35 0.48
N LEU A 91 -0.03 12.09 0.21
CA LEU A 91 -0.27 10.97 1.11
C LEU A 91 0.68 10.97 2.31
N VAL A 92 1.95 11.37 2.11
CA VAL A 92 2.94 11.49 3.19
C VAL A 92 2.50 12.57 4.20
N ASN A 93 2.18 13.76 3.70
CA ASN A 93 1.83 14.93 4.52
C ASN A 93 0.42 14.84 5.11
N GLY A 94 -0.51 14.11 4.46
CA GLY A 94 -1.83 13.76 5.01
C GLY A 94 -2.78 14.93 5.27
N THR A 95 -2.41 16.15 4.91
CA THR A 95 -3.10 17.41 5.25
C THR A 95 -3.33 18.31 4.05
N THR A 96 -2.79 17.94 2.88
CA THR A 96 -2.87 18.73 1.64
C THR A 96 -3.21 17.81 0.48
N GLY A 97 -4.18 18.21 -0.33
CA GLY A 97 -4.59 17.47 -1.53
C GLY A 97 -5.78 16.53 -1.34
N ASN A 98 -6.05 15.78 -2.41
CA ASN A 98 -7.17 14.85 -2.55
C ASN A 98 -6.71 13.50 -1.99
N ILE A 99 -7.29 13.08 -0.86
CA ILE A 99 -6.92 11.84 -0.19
C ILE A 99 -8.18 11.04 0.09
N GLY A 100 -8.19 9.79 -0.37
CA GLY A 100 -9.24 8.82 -0.05
C GLY A 100 -9.00 8.29 1.36
N THR A 101 -10.06 8.13 2.14
CA THR A 101 -9.97 7.56 3.49
C THR A 101 -10.93 6.39 3.58
N VAL A 102 -10.40 5.24 3.98
CA VAL A 102 -11.24 4.07 4.21
C VAL A 102 -11.95 4.25 5.56
N PRO A 103 -13.28 4.06 5.64
CA PRO A 103 -14.02 4.23 6.89
C PRO A 103 -13.45 3.34 8.01
N SER A 104 -13.37 3.81 9.25
CA SER A 104 -12.97 2.96 10.37
C SER A 104 -14.04 1.90 10.69
N LEU A 105 -13.65 0.70 11.11
CA LEU A 105 -14.56 -0.34 11.62
C LEU A 105 -14.69 -0.29 13.16
N GLY A 106 -13.96 0.61 13.85
CA GLY A 106 -13.95 0.72 15.31
C GLY A 106 -13.01 1.77 15.89
N ASN A 107 -12.93 1.83 17.23
CA ASN A 107 -12.23 2.91 17.95
C ASN A 107 -10.70 2.72 18.08
N ASN A 108 -10.16 1.56 17.68
CA ASN A 108 -8.72 1.23 17.76
C ASN A 108 -8.14 0.81 16.40
N ASP A 109 -8.84 1.12 15.32
CA ASP A 109 -8.45 0.66 14.01
C ASP A 109 -7.30 1.49 13.44
N ASN A 110 -6.60 0.87 12.50
CA ASN A 110 -5.60 1.56 11.72
C ASN A 110 -6.28 2.65 10.89
N THR A 111 -5.69 3.84 10.84
CA THR A 111 -6.14 4.87 9.90
C THR A 111 -5.58 4.53 8.53
N VAL A 112 -6.46 4.28 7.57
CA VAL A 112 -6.10 3.88 6.20
C VAL A 112 -6.47 5.01 5.26
N THR A 113 -5.45 5.61 4.65
CA THR A 113 -5.62 6.63 3.62
C THR A 113 -4.98 6.14 2.33
N TYR A 114 -5.51 6.58 1.20
CA TYR A 114 -4.99 6.19 -0.10
C TYR A 114 -5.09 7.33 -1.11
N VAL A 115 -4.26 7.22 -2.14
CA VAL A 115 -4.28 8.07 -3.32
C VAL A 115 -4.19 7.19 -4.55
N VAL A 116 -5.03 7.45 -5.54
CA VAL A 116 -5.01 6.82 -6.85
C VAL A 116 -4.49 7.84 -7.86
N GLU A 117 -3.44 7.48 -8.58
CA GLU A 117 -2.85 8.30 -9.62
C GLU A 117 -3.00 7.59 -10.96
N ARG A 118 -3.59 8.24 -11.94
CA ARG A 118 -3.52 7.77 -13.32
C ARG A 118 -2.12 8.02 -13.87
N LEU A 119 -1.51 7.02 -14.48
CA LEU A 119 -0.15 7.09 -15.00
C LEU A 119 -0.11 7.77 -16.38
N CYS A 120 -0.69 8.96 -16.47
CA CYS A 120 -0.62 9.87 -17.61
C CYS A 120 0.26 11.07 -17.28
N PRO A 121 0.98 11.66 -18.25
CA PRO A 121 1.87 12.79 -17.99
C PRO A 121 1.14 14.10 -17.66
N ALA A 122 -0.16 14.18 -17.95
CA ALA A 122 -1.02 15.31 -17.65
C ALA A 122 -2.47 14.84 -17.52
N GLY A 123 -3.30 15.63 -16.83
CA GLY A 123 -4.75 15.49 -16.88
C GLY A 123 -5.33 15.68 -18.29
N GLY A 124 -6.54 15.16 -18.50
CA GLY A 124 -7.24 15.14 -19.78
C GLY A 124 -7.51 13.73 -20.30
N ALA A 125 -8.09 13.68 -21.51
CA ALA A 125 -8.48 12.46 -22.19
C ALA A 125 -7.33 11.44 -22.28
N ALA A 126 -7.64 10.17 -22.02
CA ALA A 126 -6.66 9.10 -22.07
C ALA A 126 -6.09 8.97 -23.48
N SER A 127 -4.78 8.78 -23.58
CA SER A 127 -4.15 8.45 -24.86
C SER A 127 -3.13 7.35 -24.68
N PRO A 128 -3.22 6.26 -25.48
CA PRO A 128 -2.30 5.14 -25.38
C PRO A 128 -0.88 5.46 -25.84
N THR A 129 -0.66 6.66 -26.41
CA THR A 129 0.67 7.13 -26.85
C THR A 129 1.40 7.93 -25.78
N THR A 130 0.67 8.52 -24.83
CA THR A 130 1.23 9.40 -23.80
C THR A 130 1.17 8.77 -22.42
N CYS A 131 0.11 8.02 -22.13
CA CYS A 131 -0.09 7.36 -20.85
C CYS A 131 0.61 6.00 -20.81
N VAL A 132 0.92 5.53 -19.60
CA VAL A 132 1.36 4.15 -19.39
C VAL A 132 0.16 3.24 -19.62
N VAL A 133 0.19 2.46 -20.69
CA VAL A 133 -0.88 1.52 -21.03
C VAL A 133 -0.61 0.17 -20.39
N PRO A 134 -1.56 -0.43 -19.65
CA PRO A 134 -1.40 -1.79 -19.17
C PRO A 134 -1.42 -2.73 -20.39
N GLY A 135 -0.42 -3.61 -20.50
CA GLY A 135 -0.27 -4.51 -21.64
C GLY A 135 -1.57 -5.25 -22.00
N ALA A 136 -1.82 -5.46 -23.29
CA ALA A 136 -3.03 -6.13 -23.76
C ALA A 136 -3.11 -7.55 -23.20
N SER A 137 -4.21 -7.89 -22.51
CA SER A 137 -4.53 -9.28 -22.22
C SER A 137 -4.91 -9.94 -23.54
N ILE A 138 -4.12 -10.91 -24.01
CA ILE A 138 -4.40 -11.68 -25.23
C ILE A 138 -5.54 -12.67 -24.96
N LEU A 139 -6.75 -12.18 -24.71
CA LEU A 139 -7.96 -12.97 -24.85
C LEU A 139 -8.39 -12.79 -26.31
N GLY A 140 -8.17 -13.82 -27.14
CA GLY A 140 -8.41 -13.76 -28.58
C GLY A 140 -9.75 -13.10 -28.94
N GLY A 141 -9.69 -12.02 -29.72
CA GLY A 141 -10.83 -11.23 -30.16
C GLY A 141 -10.37 -9.92 -30.83
N SER A 142 -11.21 -9.37 -31.72
CA SER A 142 -10.92 -8.10 -32.42
C SER A 142 -11.13 -6.92 -31.47
N VAL A 143 -10.07 -6.15 -31.22
CA VAL A 143 -10.05 -4.96 -30.34
C VAL A 143 -10.59 -3.70 -31.06
N SER A 144 -11.82 -3.73 -31.55
CA SER A 144 -12.40 -2.62 -32.33
C SER A 144 -13.33 -1.68 -31.56
N ASN A 145 -13.47 -1.84 -30.24
CA ASN A 145 -14.29 -0.95 -29.41
C ASN A 145 -13.63 -0.66 -28.05
N GLN A 146 -12.38 -0.21 -28.07
CA GLN A 146 -11.71 0.28 -26.87
C GLN A 146 -12.06 1.76 -26.70
N SER A 147 -13.11 2.04 -25.91
CA SER A 147 -13.38 3.40 -25.44
C SER A 147 -12.31 3.81 -24.42
N LYS A 148 -12.07 5.12 -24.37
CA LYS A 148 -10.81 5.68 -23.92
C LYS A 148 -10.46 5.43 -22.45
N ASP A 149 -11.44 5.26 -21.58
CA ASP A 149 -11.33 4.60 -20.27
C ASP A 149 -12.67 3.90 -19.94
N ASN A 150 -12.89 2.68 -20.43
CA ASN A 150 -14.21 2.05 -20.31
C ASN A 150 -14.47 1.33 -18.97
N GLY A 151 -14.55 2.08 -17.87
CA GLY A 151 -15.03 1.54 -16.60
C GLY A 151 -13.96 0.80 -15.77
N PRO A 152 -14.35 0.25 -14.60
CA PRO A 152 -13.44 -0.10 -13.51
C PRO A 152 -12.29 -0.97 -14.03
N PRO A 153 -11.08 -0.78 -13.49
CA PRO A 153 -9.88 -0.66 -14.32
C PRO A 153 -9.50 -1.98 -15.07
N PHE A 154 -10.16 -3.10 -14.77
CA PHE A 154 -9.85 -4.43 -15.29
C PHE A 154 -10.46 -4.84 -16.64
N VAL A 155 -11.22 -4.01 -17.35
CA VAL A 155 -11.77 -4.43 -18.65
C VAL A 155 -10.76 -4.29 -19.80
N SER A 156 -10.88 -5.13 -20.82
CA SER A 156 -9.99 -5.07 -21.98
C SER A 156 -10.06 -3.71 -22.67
N GLY A 157 -8.94 -2.97 -22.65
CA GLY A 157 -8.74 -1.81 -23.52
C GLY A 157 -8.55 -0.44 -22.88
N ALA A 158 -8.24 -0.38 -21.58
CA ALA A 158 -7.84 0.87 -20.92
C ALA A 158 -6.63 1.52 -21.61
N TYR A 159 -6.66 2.84 -21.79
CA TYR A 159 -5.54 3.61 -22.34
C TYR A 159 -4.62 4.21 -21.27
N ALA A 160 -4.89 3.96 -19.99
CA ALA A 160 -4.02 4.31 -18.89
C ALA A 160 -4.07 3.26 -17.77
N ALA A 161 -2.94 3.01 -17.12
CA ALA A 161 -2.84 2.27 -15.88
C ALA A 161 -3.00 3.23 -14.70
N PHE A 162 -3.48 2.71 -13.58
CA PHE A 162 -3.62 3.49 -12.35
C PHE A 162 -2.68 2.94 -11.28
N ARG A 163 -2.18 3.81 -10.42
CA ARG A 163 -1.33 3.46 -9.29
C ARG A 163 -2.07 3.80 -8.01
N LEU A 164 -2.42 2.78 -7.26
CA LEU A 164 -2.97 2.94 -5.92
C LEU A 164 -1.82 2.92 -4.93
N THR A 165 -1.68 4.00 -4.18
CA THR A 165 -0.74 4.10 -3.06
C THR A 165 -1.54 4.24 -1.76
N VAL A 166 -1.36 3.28 -0.86
CA VAL A 166 -2.06 3.21 0.43
C VAL A 166 -1.07 3.49 1.55
N LYS A 167 -1.49 4.30 2.51
CA LYS A 167 -0.81 4.57 3.77
C LYS A 167 -1.67 4.03 4.91
N VAL A 168 -1.09 3.14 5.68
CA VAL A 168 -1.70 2.57 6.88
C VAL A 168 -0.97 3.11 8.09
N THR A 169 -1.68 3.81 8.96
CA THR A 169 -1.15 4.34 10.22
C THR A 169 -1.76 3.56 11.37
N GLY A 170 -0.93 2.78 12.07
CA GLY A 170 -1.36 1.99 13.22
C GLY A 170 -1.55 2.83 14.48
N SER A 171 -2.23 2.27 15.48
CA SER A 171 -2.54 2.91 16.76
C SER A 171 -1.32 3.39 17.56
N LYS A 172 -0.14 2.80 17.31
CA LYS A 172 1.14 3.20 17.93
C LYS A 172 1.94 4.21 17.09
N GLY A 173 1.35 4.79 16.05
CA GLY A 173 2.02 5.73 15.14
C GLY A 173 2.92 5.08 14.10
N THR A 174 2.97 3.74 14.03
CA THR A 174 3.70 3.02 13.00
C THR A 174 3.02 3.23 11.65
N THR A 175 3.78 3.59 10.62
CA THR A 175 3.26 3.77 9.27
C THR A 175 3.80 2.72 8.31
N GLY A 176 2.94 2.21 7.44
CA GLY A 176 3.30 1.31 6.35
C GLY A 176 2.70 1.82 5.05
N TYR A 177 3.42 1.62 3.95
CA TYR A 177 2.96 1.97 2.61
C TYR A 177 2.86 0.73 1.75
N VAL A 178 1.81 0.65 0.94
CA VAL A 178 1.63 -0.38 -0.09
C VAL A 178 1.31 0.34 -1.38
N GLN A 179 2.00 -0.04 -2.46
CA GLN A 179 1.78 0.51 -3.78
C GLN A 179 1.49 -0.63 -4.73
N THR A 180 0.41 -0.49 -5.50
CA THR A 180 0.00 -1.48 -6.50
C THR A 180 -0.41 -0.77 -7.79
N ILE A 181 -0.16 -1.44 -8.91
CA ILE A 181 -0.62 -0.98 -10.22
C ILE A 181 -1.93 -1.68 -10.52
N LEU A 182 -2.97 -0.88 -10.69
CA LEU A 182 -4.24 -1.31 -11.21
C LEU A 182 -4.14 -1.23 -12.73
N ARG A 183 -4.39 -2.36 -13.37
CA ARG A 183 -4.78 -2.36 -14.76
C ARG A 183 -6.14 -1.73 -14.83
#